data_AF-A0A436W065-F1
#
_entry.id   AF-A0A436W065-F1
#
_cell.length_a   1.000
_cell.length_b   1.000
_cell.length_c   1.000
_cell.angle_alpha   90.00
_cell.angle_beta   90.00
_cell.angle_gamma   90.00
#
_symmetry.space_group_name_H-M   'P 1'
#
loop_
_entity.id
_entity.type
_entity.pdbx_description
1 polymer ?
#
loop_
_entity_poly.entity_id
_entity_poly.type
_entity_poly.pdbx_seq_one_letter_code
_entity_poly.pdbx_strand_id
1 'polypeptide(L)' 'FYDRSFADRLLPWFQALTARGADILVGDPGRAYLPKKGLQSLAVYQVPVTRVLEDAEVKRTTVWRLA' A
#
# COMPACT_ATOMS: atom_id res chain seq x y z
N PHE A 1 4.39 2.53 2.33
CA PHE A 1 4.64 3.97 2.12
C PHE A 1 4.76 4.76 3.43
N TYR A 2 5.72 4.44 4.31
CA TYR A 2 5.88 5.13 5.61
C TYR A 2 6.93 6.24 5.63
N ASP A 3 7.89 6.19 4.72
CA ASP A 3 8.89 7.22 4.56
C ASP A 3 8.65 7.92 3.21
N ARG A 4 8.73 9.25 3.21
CA ARG A 4 8.50 10.07 2.02
C ARG A 4 9.57 9.82 0.95
N SER A 5 10.85 9.86 1.35
CA SER A 5 11.96 9.71 0.40
C SER A 5 11.96 8.33 -0.26
N PHE A 6 11.54 7.31 0.48
CA PHE A 6 11.35 5.97 -0.02
C PHE A 6 10.15 5.88 -0.97
N ALA A 7 9.00 6.44 -0.59
CA ALA A 7 7.81 6.50 -1.45
C ALA A 7 8.10 7.19 -2.79
N ASP A 8 8.79 8.32 -2.76
CA ASP A 8 9.12 9.12 -3.94
C ASP A 8 10.03 8.36 -4.93
N ARG A 9 10.88 7.44 -4.43
CA ARG A 9 11.72 6.57 -5.29
C ARG A 9 10.94 5.39 -5.87
N LEU A 10 9.98 4.85 -5.13
CA LEU A 10 9.21 3.67 -5.56
C LEU A 10 8.25 3.98 -6.71
N LEU A 11 7.59 5.14 -6.68
CA LEU A 11 6.58 5.51 -7.67
C LEU A 11 7.10 5.47 -9.12
N PRO A 12 8.20 6.17 -9.47
CA PRO A 12 8.76 6.12 -10.82
C PRO A 12 9.18 4.71 -11.23
N TRP A 13 9.71 3.94 -10.27
CA TRP A 13 10.13 2.57 -10.52
C TRP A 13 8.94 1.65 -10.83
N PHE A 14 7.85 1.74 -10.08
CA PHE A 14 6.64 0.98 -10.37
C PHE A 14 6.02 1.38 -11.71
N GLN A 15 5.97 2.68 -12.03
CA GLN A 15 5.51 3.14 -13.35
C GLN A 15 6.33 2.52 -14.50
N ALA A 16 7.67 2.46 -14.35
CA ALA A 16 8.53 1.83 -15.34
C ALA A 16 8.29 0.31 -15.46
N LEU A 17 7.96 -0.37 -14.37
CA LEU A 17 7.60 -1.80 -14.39
C LEU A 17 6.23 -2.03 -15.04
N THR A 18 5.24 -1.21 -14.71
CA THR A 18 3.90 -1.27 -15.34
C THR A 18 3.98 -1.00 -16.83
N ALA A 19 4.81 -0.03 -17.26
CA ALA A 19 5.08 0.23 -18.68
C ALA A 19 5.70 -0.99 -19.41
N ARG A 20 6.37 -1.89 -18.67
CA ARG A 20 6.92 -3.15 -19.18
C ARG A 20 5.94 -4.33 -19.06
N GLY A 21 4.70 -4.08 -18.65
CA GLY A 21 3.64 -5.09 -18.53
C GLY A 21 3.56 -5.78 -17.16
N ALA A 22 4.28 -5.30 -16.13
CA ALA A 22 4.18 -5.86 -14.80
C ALA A 22 2.91 -5.40 -14.08
N ASP A 23 2.20 -6.34 -13.44
CA ASP A 23 1.07 -6.01 -12.56
C ASP A 23 1.60 -5.78 -11.14
N ILE A 24 1.43 -4.56 -10.62
CA ILE A 24 1.98 -4.14 -9.32
C ILE A 24 0.86 -4.09 -8.29
N LEU A 25 0.96 -4.95 -7.28
CA LEU A 25 0.05 -5.00 -6.13
C LEU A 25 0.76 -4.50 -4.87
N VAL A 26 0.06 -3.66 -4.11
CA VAL A 26 0.55 -3.03 -2.87
C VAL A 26 -0.43 -3.31 -1.75
N GLY A 27 0.02 -3.98 -0.70
CA GLY A 27 -0.69 -4.00 0.59
C GLY A 27 -0.27 -2.81 1.44
N ASP A 28 -1.20 -1.92 1.78
CA ASP A 28 -0.90 -0.78 2.65
C ASP A 28 -2.06 -0.48 3.62
N PRO A 29 -1.78 -0.32 4.94
CA PRO A 29 -2.79 -0.05 5.97
C PRO A 29 -3.24 1.41 6.08
N GLY A 30 -2.94 2.25 5.08
CA GLY A 30 -3.29 3.67 5.11
C GLY A 30 -2.14 4.56 5.60
N ARG A 31 -0.91 4.25 5.17
CA ARG A 31 0.28 5.04 5.51
C ARG A 31 0.24 6.40 4.83
N ALA A 32 0.80 7.40 5.51
CA ALA A 32 0.69 8.82 5.14
C ALA A 32 1.18 9.18 3.73
N TYR A 33 2.12 8.40 3.17
CA TYR A 33 2.71 8.67 1.86
C TYR A 33 2.21 7.73 0.76
N LEU A 34 1.14 6.97 0.99
CA LEU A 34 0.50 6.20 -0.07
C LEU A 34 -0.06 7.18 -1.13
N PRO A 35 0.17 6.93 -2.44
CA PRO A 35 -0.39 7.73 -3.51
C PRO A 35 -1.91 7.87 -3.40
N LYS A 36 -2.44 9.08 -3.56
CA LYS A 36 -3.89 9.32 -3.55
C LYS A 36 -4.56 9.12 -4.92
N LYS A 37 -3.77 8.92 -5.97
CA LYS A 37 -4.19 8.77 -7.37
C LYS A 37 -3.37 7.66 -8.02
N GLY A 38 -3.88 7.09 -9.11
CA GLY A 38 -3.20 6.00 -9.83
C GLY A 38 -3.21 4.66 -9.10
N LEU A 39 -4.06 4.52 -8.06
CA LEU A 39 -4.27 3.26 -7.36
C LEU A 39 -5.73 2.86 -7.44
N GLN A 40 -5.97 1.59 -7.76
CA GLN A 40 -7.27 0.93 -7.69
C GLN A 40 -7.31 0.04 -6.45
N SER A 41 -8.26 0.25 -5.55
CA SER A 41 -8.50 -0.67 -4.43
C SER A 41 -9.05 -1.99 -4.96
N LEU A 42 -8.39 -3.10 -4.63
CA LEU A 42 -8.82 -4.46 -5.03
C LEU A 42 -9.51 -5.20 -3.89
N ALA A 43 -8.97 -5.12 -2.67
CA ALA A 43 -9.51 -5.83 -1.52
C ALA A 43 -9.14 -5.13 -0.22
N VAL A 44 -9.98 -5.29 0.81
CA VAL A 44 -9.70 -4.82 2.17
C VAL A 44 -9.71 -6.02 3.10
N TYR A 45 -8.65 -6.16 3.89
CA TYR A 45 -8.51 -7.21 4.88
C TYR A 45 -8.49 -6.62 6.28
N GLN A 46 -9.17 -7.30 7.19
CA GLN A 46 -9.16 -7.04 8.61
C GLN A 46 -8.38 -8.17 9.27
N VAL A 47 -7.18 -7.87 9.75
CA VAL A 47 -6.29 -8.85 10.37
C VAL A 47 -6.39 -8.70 11.89
N PRO A 48 -6.88 -9.72 12.62
CA PRO A 48 -6.84 -9.71 14.08
C PRO A 48 -5.40 -9.63 14.55
N VAL A 49 -5.10 -8.73 15.48
CA VAL A 49 -3.78 -8.61 16.09
C VAL A 49 -3.87 -8.92 17.58
N THR A 50 -2.87 -9.65 18.10
CA THR A 50 -2.80 -9.98 19.52
C THR A 50 -2.49 -8.73 20.34
N ARG A 51 -3.32 -8.52 21.35
CA ARG A 51 -3.53 -7.30 22.17
C ARG A 51 -2.35 -6.82 23.04
N VAL A 52 -1.12 -7.24 22.76
CA VAL A 52 0.02 -7.01 23.68
C VAL A 52 0.83 -5.75 23.32
N LEU A 53 0.66 -5.16 22.13
CA LEU A 53 1.53 -4.06 21.66
C LEU A 53 0.85 -2.90 20.88
N GLU A 54 -0.46 -2.91 20.59
CA GLU A 54 -1.09 -1.81 19.81
C GLU A 54 -2.54 -1.48 20.23
N ASP A 55 -2.93 -0.20 20.11
CA ASP A 55 -4.18 0.44 20.58
C ASP A 55 -5.46 0.05 19.80
N ALA A 56 -5.37 -0.88 18.84
CA ALA A 56 -6.50 -1.28 17.98
C ALA A 56 -6.58 -2.81 17.81
N GLU A 57 -7.77 -3.38 18.05
CA GLU A 57 -8.03 -4.83 18.02
C GLU A 57 -7.88 -5.48 16.63
N VAL A 58 -7.86 -4.67 15.56
CA VAL A 58 -7.85 -5.14 14.17
C VAL A 58 -7.00 -4.19 13.31
N LYS A 59 -6.01 -4.73 12.59
CA LYS A 59 -5.31 -3.99 11.53
C LYS A 59 -6.08 -4.08 10.22
N ARG A 60 -6.64 -2.96 9.79
CA ARG A 60 -7.23 -2.81 8.45
C ARG A 60 -6.12 -2.55 7.43
N THR A 61 -6.01 -3.41 6.43
CA THR A 61 -5.07 -3.26 5.31
C THR A 61 -5.80 -3.34 3.98
N THR A 62 -5.46 -2.47 3.04
CA THR A 62 -6.03 -2.49 1.70
C THR A 62 -4.99 -2.98 0.70
N VAL A 63 -5.39 -3.87 -0.21
CA VAL A 63 -4.62 -4.24 -1.39
C VAL A 63 -5.01 -3.30 -2.52
N TRP A 64 -4.01 -2.66 -3.09
CA TRP A 64 -4.11 -1.73 -4.20
C TRP A 64 -3.41 -2.29 -5.41
N ARG A 65 -3.91 -1.99 -6.60
CA ARG A 65 -3.21 -2.15 -7.88
C ARG A 65 -2.80 -0.79 -8.39
N LEU A 66 -1.59 -0.66 -8.93
CA LEU A 66 -1.18 0.52 -9.67
C LEU A 66 -1.82 0.51 -11.07
N ALA A 67 -2.52 1.60 -11.43
CA ALA A 67 -3.23 1.76 -12.70
C ALA A 67 -2.43 2.57 -13.73
#